data_AF-A0A4Q7KFA7-F1
#
_entry.id   AF-A0A4Q7KFA7-F1
#
_cell.length_a   1.000
_cell.length_b   1.000
_cell.length_c   1.000
_cell.angle_alpha   90.00
_cell.angle_beta   90.00
_cell.angle_gamma   90.00
#
_symmetry.space_group_name_H-M   'P 1'
#
loop_
_entity.id
_entity.type
_entity.pdbx_description
1 polymer ?
#
loop_
_entity_poly.entity_id
_entity_poly.type
_entity_poly.pdbx_seq_one_letter_code
_entity_poly.pdbx_strand_id
1 'polypeptide(L)'
;MSMTRLAVAVSITALALIGCGSEDAEPSPASAPLLITVRGDLALTQELASDAILRQQSTCYGTKGYDDIHGGAQVVVYDAAGVVLGVGKLDSGIWDYSVDGYYRPCKLSFTIIGVPAQDLYQIEVTRRGKIVVSRAQAESGNVHLTLGNN
;
A
#
# COMPACT_ATOMS: atom_id res chain seq x y z
N MET A 1 -11.09 50.28 -2.73
CA MET A 1 -11.96 50.35 -3.92
C MET A 1 -13.27 49.66 -3.59
N SER A 2 -14.33 50.44 -3.50
CA SER A 2 -15.73 50.05 -3.26
C SER A 2 -16.46 50.01 -4.61
N MET A 3 -17.31 49.01 -4.82
CA MET A 3 -18.39 48.90 -5.85
C MET A 3 -19.02 47.50 -5.67
N THR A 4 -20.07 47.25 -4.86
CA THR A 4 -21.52 47.56 -4.93
C THR A 4 -22.31 46.99 -6.13
N ARG A 5 -23.28 46.08 -5.81
CA ARG A 5 -24.55 45.67 -6.49
C ARG A 5 -24.40 44.80 -7.76
N LEU A 6 -25.18 43.73 -7.99
CA LEU A 6 -26.64 43.63 -8.02
C LEU A 6 -27.17 42.30 -7.46
N ALA A 7 -28.27 42.38 -6.74
CA ALA A 7 -29.19 41.28 -6.47
C ALA A 7 -30.08 41.04 -7.69
N VAL A 8 -30.31 39.77 -8.04
CA VAL A 8 -31.43 39.36 -8.90
C VAL A 8 -32.22 38.33 -8.11
N ALA A 9 -33.38 38.78 -7.61
CA ALA A 9 -34.42 37.92 -7.07
C ALA A 9 -35.35 37.52 -8.22
N VAL A 10 -35.62 36.22 -8.37
CA VAL A 10 -36.71 35.70 -9.22
C VAL A 10 -37.57 34.79 -8.36
N SER A 11 -38.85 35.09 -8.35
CA SER A 11 -39.87 34.55 -7.45
C SER A 11 -40.63 33.37 -8.06
N ILE A 12 -40.82 32.34 -7.22
CA ILE A 12 -42.01 31.49 -6.96
C ILE A 12 -42.80 30.92 -8.16
N THR A 13 -42.83 29.59 -8.23
CA THR A 13 -44.03 28.84 -8.62
C THR A 13 -44.20 27.63 -7.70
N ALA A 14 -45.19 27.71 -6.82
CA ALA A 14 -45.67 26.58 -6.04
C ALA A 14 -46.62 25.74 -6.91
N LEU A 15 -46.28 24.47 -7.13
CA LEU A 15 -47.17 23.48 -7.73
C LEU A 15 -47.36 22.35 -6.70
N ALA A 16 -48.53 22.34 -6.06
CA ALA A 16 -48.95 21.24 -5.19
C ALA A 16 -49.49 20.10 -6.06
N LEU A 17 -48.77 18.97 -6.08
CA LEU A 17 -49.28 17.69 -6.54
C LEU A 17 -49.23 16.71 -5.38
N ILE A 18 -50.41 16.29 -4.94
CA ILE A 18 -50.64 15.18 -4.03
C ILE A 18 -50.28 13.90 -4.81
N GLY A 19 -49.22 13.22 -4.40
CA GLY A 19 -48.76 11.96 -4.98
C GLY A 19 -48.25 11.05 -3.88
N CYS A 20 -48.80 9.84 -3.83
CA CYS A 20 -48.63 8.82 -2.80
C CYS A 20 -47.18 8.46 -2.44
N GLY A 21 -46.98 8.18 -1.15
CA GLY A 21 -46.01 7.20 -0.62
C GLY A 21 -44.66 7.16 -1.32
N SER A 22 -43.77 8.07 -0.95
CA SER A 22 -42.36 7.68 -0.91
C SER A 22 -42.17 7.04 0.46
N GLU A 23 -42.42 5.73 0.55
CA GLU A 23 -41.65 4.94 1.51
C GLU A 23 -40.19 5.26 1.18
N ASP A 24 -39.57 6.09 2.03
CA ASP A 24 -38.12 6.19 2.10
C ASP A 24 -37.63 4.76 2.22
N ALA A 25 -37.23 4.17 1.08
CA ALA A 25 -36.58 2.89 1.06
C ALA A 25 -35.34 3.10 1.91
N GLU A 26 -35.38 2.60 3.14
CA GLU A 26 -34.20 2.48 3.98
C GLU A 26 -33.11 1.93 3.06
N PRO A 27 -31.97 2.63 2.90
CA PRO A 27 -30.93 2.17 2.01
C PRO A 27 -30.57 0.75 2.45
N SER A 28 -30.93 -0.22 1.60
CA SER A 28 -30.62 -1.62 1.79
C SER A 28 -29.14 -1.68 2.16
N PRO A 29 -28.75 -2.31 3.29
CA PRO A 29 -27.37 -2.29 3.74
C PRO A 29 -26.52 -2.87 2.62
N ALA A 30 -25.79 -1.98 1.94
CA ALA A 30 -24.87 -2.36 0.88
C ALA A 30 -23.91 -3.37 1.50
N SER A 31 -23.86 -4.57 0.92
CA SER A 31 -22.97 -5.64 1.39
C SER A 31 -21.57 -5.07 1.57
N ALA A 32 -21.05 -5.13 2.79
CA ALA A 32 -19.72 -4.59 3.09
C ALA A 32 -18.68 -5.27 2.18
N PRO A 33 -17.70 -4.53 1.64
CA PRO A 33 -16.67 -5.11 0.81
C PRO A 33 -15.85 -6.11 1.62
N LEU A 34 -15.52 -7.24 1.01
CA LEU A 34 -14.63 -8.22 1.62
C LEU A 34 -13.23 -7.60 1.77
N LEU A 35 -12.68 -7.62 2.98
CA LEU A 35 -11.35 -7.08 3.28
C LEU A 35 -10.39 -8.23 3.58
N ILE A 36 -9.15 -8.08 3.12
CA ILE A 36 -8.07 -9.02 3.37
C ILE A 36 -6.88 -8.34 4.05
N THR A 37 -5.93 -9.15 4.51
CA THR A 37 -4.61 -8.70 4.91
C THR A 37 -3.60 -9.11 3.85
N VAL A 38 -2.83 -8.15 3.34
CA VAL A 38 -1.75 -8.40 2.39
C VAL A 38 -0.44 -8.47 3.17
N ARG A 39 0.31 -9.55 3.00
CA ARG A 39 1.61 -9.78 3.67
C ARG A 39 2.68 -10.13 2.66
N GLY A 40 3.93 -9.80 2.98
CA GLY A 40 5.08 -10.20 2.19
C GLY A 40 6.39 -9.72 2.79
N ASP A 41 7.46 -9.99 2.06
CA ASP A 41 8.80 -9.50 2.36
C ASP A 41 9.50 -8.98 1.10
N LEU A 42 10.46 -8.10 1.36
CA LEU A 42 11.43 -7.60 0.41
C LEU A 42 12.81 -8.07 0.85
N ALA A 43 13.48 -8.84 0.00
CA ALA A 43 14.89 -9.15 0.14
C ALA A 43 15.71 -8.17 -0.70
N LEU A 44 16.48 -7.33 -0.03
CA LEU A 44 17.49 -6.48 -0.67
C LEU A 44 18.86 -7.13 -0.52
N THR A 45 19.41 -7.68 -1.61
CA THR A 45 20.76 -8.23 -1.62
C THR A 45 21.77 -7.10 -1.75
N GLN A 46 22.63 -6.95 -0.75
CA GLN A 46 23.65 -5.90 -0.73
C GLN A 46 24.90 -6.35 0.02
N GLU A 47 26.00 -5.63 -0.23
CA GLU A 47 27.28 -5.89 0.43
C GLU A 47 27.20 -5.53 1.92
N LEU A 48 27.56 -6.48 2.77
CA LEU A 48 27.64 -6.29 4.20
C LEU A 48 28.98 -5.62 4.54
N ALA A 49 28.93 -4.43 5.13
CA ALA A 49 30.13 -3.76 5.61
C ALA A 49 30.84 -4.63 6.66
N SER A 50 32.17 -4.70 6.59
CA SER A 50 32.97 -5.59 7.44
C SER A 50 32.86 -5.27 8.94
N ASP A 51 32.52 -4.04 9.31
CA ASP A 51 32.23 -3.62 10.68
C ASP A 51 30.86 -4.08 11.19
N ALA A 52 29.85 -4.18 10.31
CA ALA A 52 28.54 -4.73 10.65
C ALA A 52 28.62 -6.22 11.03
N ILE A 53 29.51 -6.97 10.35
CA ILE A 53 29.85 -8.37 10.70
C ILE A 53 30.42 -8.45 12.12
N LEU A 54 31.36 -7.56 12.44
CA LEU A 54 32.04 -7.57 13.74
C LEU A 54 31.14 -7.15 14.90
N ARG A 55 30.13 -6.32 14.63
CA ARG A 55 29.20 -5.80 15.65
C ARG A 55 27.90 -6.59 15.75
N GLN A 56 27.70 -7.61 14.91
CA GLN A 56 26.44 -8.37 14.81
C GLN A 56 25.22 -7.44 14.81
N GLN A 57 25.30 -6.32 14.09
CA GLN A 57 24.12 -5.46 13.97
C GLN A 57 23.02 -6.30 13.32
N SER A 58 21.92 -6.51 14.03
CA SER A 58 20.83 -7.36 13.53
C SER A 58 20.04 -6.63 12.44
N THR A 59 19.96 -5.31 12.55
CA THR A 59 19.19 -4.47 11.65
C THR A 59 19.96 -4.06 10.41
N CYS A 60 19.23 -3.95 9.31
CA CYS A 60 19.78 -3.51 8.02
C CYS A 60 18.84 -2.53 7.33
N TYR A 61 19.41 -1.72 6.45
CA TYR A 61 18.72 -0.79 5.57
C TYR A 61 19.50 -0.69 4.25
N GLY A 62 18.85 -0.24 3.20
CA GLY A 62 19.45 -0.15 1.89
C GLY A 62 20.49 0.96 1.81
N THR A 63 21.53 0.69 1.03
CA THR A 63 22.65 1.60 0.79
C THR A 63 23.01 1.62 -0.69
N LYS A 64 23.95 2.48 -1.10
CA LYS A 64 24.54 2.48 -2.47
C LYS A 64 23.47 2.61 -3.57
N GLY A 65 22.53 3.53 -3.38
CA GLY A 65 21.42 3.74 -4.32
C GLY A 65 20.15 2.97 -3.96
N TYR A 66 20.09 2.34 -2.78
CA TYR A 66 18.87 1.79 -2.16
C TYR A 66 18.51 2.51 -0.85
N ASP A 67 18.94 3.75 -0.67
CA ASP A 67 18.75 4.51 0.58
C ASP A 67 17.27 4.76 0.92
N ASP A 68 16.37 4.60 -0.06
CA ASP A 68 14.91 4.63 0.09
C ASP A 68 14.32 3.33 0.65
N ILE A 69 15.11 2.25 0.73
CA ILE A 69 14.67 0.96 1.25
C ILE A 69 15.08 0.82 2.71
N HIS A 70 14.18 1.16 3.61
CA HIS A 70 14.42 1.08 5.05
C HIS A 70 13.11 0.80 5.80
N GLY A 71 13.20 0.48 7.09
CA GLY A 71 12.01 0.41 7.93
C GLY A 71 11.25 1.73 7.90
N GLY A 72 9.95 1.68 7.62
CA GLY A 72 9.09 2.85 7.39
C GLY A 72 8.93 3.25 5.92
N ALA A 73 9.71 2.69 4.99
CA ALA A 73 9.54 2.95 3.56
C ALA A 73 8.16 2.50 3.08
N GLN A 74 7.55 3.29 2.20
CA GLN A 74 6.17 3.09 1.77
C GLN A 74 6.00 1.80 0.96
N VAL A 75 4.92 1.08 1.23
CA VAL A 75 4.41 -0.01 0.40
C VAL A 75 3.00 0.36 -0.06
N VAL A 76 2.75 0.32 -1.36
CA VAL A 76 1.42 0.62 -1.94
C VAL A 76 0.88 -0.62 -2.62
N VAL A 77 -0.38 -0.93 -2.34
CA VAL A 77 -1.13 -2.01 -2.99
C VAL A 77 -2.16 -1.36 -3.91
N TYR A 78 -2.17 -1.79 -5.17
CA TYR A 78 -3.12 -1.37 -6.17
C TYR A 78 -3.95 -2.55 -6.70
N ASP A 79 -5.07 -2.24 -7.31
CA ASP A 79 -5.79 -3.19 -8.16
C ASP A 79 -5.10 -3.35 -9.54
N ALA A 80 -5.70 -4.16 -10.42
CA ALA A 80 -5.19 -4.37 -11.78
C ALA A 80 -5.23 -3.12 -12.67
N ALA A 81 -6.11 -2.15 -12.38
CA ALA A 81 -6.23 -0.88 -13.10
C ALA A 81 -5.27 0.21 -12.56
N GLY A 82 -4.57 -0.06 -11.46
CA GLY A 82 -3.66 0.87 -10.81
C GLY A 82 -4.33 1.81 -9.80
N VAL A 83 -5.55 1.51 -9.35
CA VAL A 83 -6.22 2.23 -8.25
C VAL A 83 -5.62 1.79 -6.93
N VAL A 84 -5.30 2.74 -6.05
CA VAL A 84 -4.75 2.46 -4.71
C VAL A 84 -5.82 1.80 -3.84
N LEU A 85 -5.52 0.61 -3.34
CA LEU A 85 -6.36 -0.16 -2.42
C LEU A 85 -5.88 -0.09 -0.97
N GLY A 86 -4.59 0.14 -0.77
CA GLY A 86 -4.00 0.21 0.57
C GLY A 86 -2.59 0.76 0.55
N VAL A 87 -2.20 1.38 1.66
CA VAL A 87 -0.85 1.91 1.88
C VAL A 87 -0.37 1.42 3.23
N GLY A 88 0.86 0.90 3.24
CA GLY A 88 1.55 0.51 4.45
C GLY A 88 3.02 0.91 4.39
N LYS A 89 3.83 0.18 5.17
CA LYS A 89 5.25 0.43 5.29
C LYS A 89 6.02 -0.87 5.48
N LEU A 90 7.29 -0.86 5.11
CA LEU A 90 8.23 -1.90 5.50
C LEU A 90 8.50 -1.84 7.01
N ASP A 91 8.65 -2.99 7.62
CA ASP A 91 9.18 -3.14 8.96
C ASP A 91 10.71 -2.96 8.95
N SER A 92 11.33 -2.93 10.13
CA SER A 92 12.79 -2.89 10.25
C SER A 92 13.43 -4.08 9.54
N GLY A 93 14.44 -3.80 8.73
CA GLY A 93 15.18 -4.84 8.02
C GLY A 93 16.05 -5.66 8.95
N ILE A 94 16.18 -6.96 8.67
CA ILE A 94 17.05 -7.90 9.40
C ILE A 94 17.97 -8.60 8.41
N TRP A 95 19.26 -8.68 8.73
CA TRP A 95 20.20 -9.45 7.92
C TRP A 95 19.90 -10.95 7.96
N ASP A 96 19.89 -11.59 6.80
CA ASP A 96 19.87 -13.04 6.70
C ASP A 96 21.30 -13.60 6.76
N TYR A 97 21.70 -14.02 7.96
CA TYR A 97 23.00 -14.63 8.21
C TYR A 97 23.12 -16.09 7.76
N SER A 98 22.02 -16.72 7.29
CA SER A 98 22.07 -18.09 6.77
C SER A 98 22.75 -18.20 5.40
N VAL A 99 22.90 -17.08 4.68
CA VAL A 99 23.55 -17.00 3.38
C VAL A 99 25.00 -16.57 3.56
N ASP A 100 25.96 -17.42 3.20
CA ASP A 100 27.39 -17.11 3.28
C ASP A 100 27.84 -16.09 2.22
N GLY A 101 28.91 -15.36 2.53
CA GLY A 101 29.55 -14.41 1.63
C GLY A 101 29.45 -12.94 2.06
N TYR A 102 29.97 -12.08 1.18
CA TYR A 102 29.98 -10.61 1.35
C TYR A 102 28.65 -9.96 0.99
N TYR A 103 27.87 -10.57 0.09
CA TYR A 103 26.54 -10.11 -0.27
C TYR A 103 25.51 -10.92 0.51
N ARG A 104 24.65 -10.24 1.27
CA ARG A 104 23.62 -10.89 2.09
C ARG A 104 22.27 -10.23 1.90
N PRO A 105 21.17 -11.01 1.99
CA PRO A 105 19.84 -10.44 1.99
C PRO A 105 19.61 -9.60 3.25
N CYS A 106 19.21 -8.35 3.07
CA CYS A 106 18.50 -7.56 4.05
C CYS A 106 17.00 -7.81 3.87
N LYS A 107 16.37 -8.51 4.82
CA LYS A 107 14.95 -8.89 4.74
C LYS A 107 14.09 -7.87 5.47
N LEU A 108 13.15 -7.25 4.75
CA LEU A 108 12.18 -6.30 5.30
C LEU A 108 10.76 -6.84 5.05
N SER A 109 10.00 -7.13 6.11
CA SER A 109 8.60 -7.56 5.99
C SER A 109 7.65 -6.39 5.83
N PHE A 110 6.41 -6.66 5.41
CA PHE A 110 5.30 -5.72 5.53
C PHE A 110 3.99 -6.46 5.78
N THR A 111 3.04 -5.74 6.40
CA THR A 111 1.65 -6.20 6.59
C THR A 111 0.71 -5.02 6.41
N ILE A 112 -0.28 -5.18 5.53
CA ILE A 112 -1.29 -4.15 5.23
C ILE A 112 -2.67 -4.76 5.46
N ILE A 113 -3.39 -4.25 6.45
CA ILE A 113 -4.72 -4.72 6.83
C ILE A 113 -5.80 -3.89 6.12
N GLY A 114 -6.98 -4.49 5.92
CA GLY A 114 -8.14 -3.76 5.41
C GLY A 114 -8.09 -3.45 3.92
N VAL A 115 -7.36 -4.25 3.14
CA VAL A 115 -7.29 -4.09 1.69
C VAL A 115 -8.52 -4.75 1.05
N PRO A 116 -9.30 -4.06 0.21
CA PRO A 116 -10.41 -4.66 -0.52
C PRO A 116 -9.96 -5.86 -1.35
N ALA A 117 -10.70 -6.96 -1.27
CA ALA A 117 -10.39 -8.18 -1.98
C ALA A 117 -10.47 -7.99 -3.50
N GLN A 118 -9.39 -8.36 -4.21
CA GLN A 118 -9.25 -8.45 -5.66
C GLN A 118 -8.67 -9.81 -6.04
N ASP A 119 -8.76 -10.19 -7.32
CA ASP A 119 -8.12 -11.41 -7.86
C ASP A 119 -6.60 -11.23 -8.01
N LEU A 120 -6.20 -10.03 -8.47
CA LEU A 120 -4.81 -9.63 -8.68
C LEU A 120 -4.55 -8.30 -7.99
N TYR A 121 -3.34 -8.18 -7.45
CA TYR A 121 -2.81 -6.95 -6.87
C TYR A 121 -1.54 -6.55 -7.57
N GLN A 122 -1.27 -5.25 -7.61
CA GLN A 122 0.05 -4.73 -7.91
C GLN A 122 0.65 -4.19 -6.62
N ILE A 123 1.85 -4.62 -6.27
CA ILE A 123 2.56 -4.17 -5.08
C ILE A 123 3.77 -3.35 -5.51
N GLU A 124 3.89 -2.15 -4.95
CA GLU A 124 5.02 -1.26 -5.15
C GLU A 124 5.65 -0.93 -3.81
N VAL A 125 6.97 -1.04 -3.76
CA VAL A 125 7.77 -0.49 -2.67
C VAL A 125 8.42 0.79 -3.17
N THR A 126 8.20 1.88 -2.44
CA THR A 126 8.61 3.24 -2.81
C THR A 126 8.20 3.63 -4.24
N ARG A 127 9.14 3.55 -5.18
CA ARG A 127 8.98 3.82 -6.62
C ARG A 127 9.79 2.82 -7.46
N ARG A 128 10.01 1.61 -6.93
CA ARG A 128 10.85 0.56 -7.54
C ARG A 128 10.12 -0.27 -8.59
N GLY A 129 8.93 0.18 -8.99
CA GLY A 129 8.07 -0.54 -9.92
C GLY A 129 7.07 -1.43 -9.20
N LYS A 130 6.14 -1.94 -10.00
CA LYS A 130 4.98 -2.71 -9.54
C LYS A 130 5.17 -4.18 -9.88
N ILE A 131 4.95 -5.05 -8.90
CA ILE A 131 4.94 -6.50 -9.09
C ILE A 131 3.51 -7.00 -8.96
N VAL A 132 3.06 -7.80 -9.92
CA VAL A 132 1.73 -8.41 -9.91
C VAL A 132 1.76 -9.67 -9.04
N VAL A 133 0.80 -9.78 -8.12
CA VAL A 133 0.61 -10.96 -7.27
C VAL A 133 -0.85 -11.39 -7.27
N SER A 134 -1.08 -12.69 -7.10
CA SER A 134 -2.43 -13.23 -6.91
C SER A 134 -2.94 -12.97 -5.51
N ARG A 135 -4.27 -13.02 -5.35
CA ARG A 135 -4.92 -13.02 -4.04
C ARG A 135 -4.40 -14.09 -3.09
N ALA A 136 -4.25 -15.32 -3.58
CA ALA A 136 -3.76 -16.42 -2.78
C ALA A 136 -2.36 -16.13 -2.22
N GLN A 137 -1.46 -15.54 -3.02
CA GLN A 137 -0.13 -15.12 -2.56
C GLN A 137 -0.22 -14.00 -1.51
N ALA A 138 -1.05 -12.98 -1.76
CA ALA A 138 -1.24 -11.85 -0.85
C ALA A 138 -1.78 -12.27 0.53
N GLU A 139 -2.76 -13.17 0.57
CA GLU A 139 -3.38 -13.68 1.81
C GLU A 139 -2.47 -14.65 2.57
N SER A 140 -1.76 -15.54 1.85
CA SER A 140 -0.86 -16.52 2.46
C SER A 140 0.47 -15.93 2.91
N GLY A 141 0.79 -14.69 2.51
CA GLY A 141 2.08 -14.05 2.78
C GLY A 141 3.21 -14.53 1.88
N ASN A 142 2.91 -15.30 0.83
CA ASN A 142 3.89 -15.79 -0.15
C ASN A 142 4.19 -14.73 -1.23
N VAL A 143 4.35 -13.48 -0.80
CA VAL A 143 4.81 -12.36 -1.64
C VAL A 143 6.27 -12.12 -1.30
N HIS A 144 7.17 -12.51 -2.20
CA HIS A 144 8.60 -12.33 -2.04
C HIS A 144 9.11 -11.38 -3.14
N LEU A 145 9.48 -10.17 -2.74
CA LEU A 145 10.04 -9.15 -3.62
C LEU A 145 11.57 -9.20 -3.51
N THR A 146 12.27 -8.96 -4.61
CA THR A 146 13.74 -8.94 -4.62
C THR A 146 14.28 -7.69 -5.29
N LEU A 147 15.34 -7.13 -4.69
CA LEU A 147 16.12 -6.00 -5.22
C LEU A 147 17.62 -6.26 -4.97
N GLY A 148 18.47 -5.55 -5.70
CA GLY A 148 19.92 -5.75 -5.66
C GLY A 148 20.43 -6.57 -6.85
N ASN A 149 21.74 -6.53 -7.07
CA ASN A 149 22.37 -7.34 -8.11
C ASN A 149 22.58 -8.76 -7.60
N ASN A 150 22.16 -9.74 -8.40
CA ASN A 150 22.56 -11.15 -8.29
C ASN A 150 23.94 -11.36 -8.90
#